data_AF-A0A1R4J1R0-F1
#
_entry.id   AF-A0A1R4J1R0-F1
#
_cell.length_a   1.000
_cell.length_b   1.000
_cell.length_c   1.000
_cell.angle_alpha   90.00
_cell.angle_beta   90.00
_cell.angle_gamma   90.00
#
_symmetry.space_group_name_H-M   'P 1'
#
loop_
_entity.id
_entity.type
_entity.pdbx_description
1 polymer ?
#
loop_
_entity_poly.entity_id
_entity_poly.type
_entity_poly.pdbx_seq_one_letter_code
_entity_poly.pdbx_strand_id
1 'polypeptide(L)'
;MALFGLVFLFLLFVSACSPETSPEDHSLTRDKSTKLNRKAQNAKEVEENIKNSYARLAAERTDLCPKLIQEEVGSQVIERTKEVMIDNHCDYFLYPRSGQSISVKVNDSQIEALLIVPMMHNFANGDYKVDSYDKHVIRLAYNGATYKPKNLVYDVAVTVSD
;
A
#
# COMPACT_ATOMS: atom_id res chain seq x y z
N MET A 1 41.35 -31.96 33.19
CA MET A 1 40.71 -30.72 33.67
C MET A 1 39.26 -31.03 33.98
N ALA A 2 38.78 -30.50 35.10
CA ALA A 2 37.61 -30.97 35.84
C ALA A 2 36.26 -30.62 35.17
N LEU A 3 35.28 -31.46 35.52
CA LEU A 3 33.83 -31.32 35.32
C LEU A 3 33.23 -30.15 36.15
N PHE A 4 31.92 -29.94 35.96
CA PHE A 4 30.94 -29.14 36.73
C PHE A 4 30.73 -27.71 36.22
N GLY A 5 29.51 -27.19 36.07
CA GLY A 5 28.19 -27.74 36.37
C GLY A 5 27.13 -26.66 36.07
N LEU A 6 26.00 -27.10 35.51
CA LEU A 6 24.83 -26.30 35.18
C LEU A 6 24.05 -25.99 36.48
N VAL A 7 23.76 -24.72 36.77
CA VAL A 7 22.92 -24.32 37.91
C VAL A 7 21.69 -23.59 37.39
N PHE A 8 20.57 -24.33 37.31
CA PHE A 8 19.22 -23.78 37.27
C PHE A 8 18.82 -23.39 38.70
N LEU A 9 18.49 -22.13 38.93
CA LEU A 9 17.90 -21.68 40.19
C LEU A 9 16.42 -21.38 39.97
N PHE A 10 15.57 -22.36 40.28
CA PHE A 10 14.14 -22.16 40.50
C PHE A 10 13.94 -21.57 41.90
N LEU A 11 13.42 -20.35 41.99
CA LEU A 11 12.90 -19.81 43.24
C LEU A 11 11.36 -19.89 43.20
N LEU A 12 10.85 -20.91 43.89
CA LEU A 12 9.47 -21.00 44.34
C LEU A 12 9.32 -20.10 45.57
N PHE A 13 8.45 -19.09 45.50
CA PHE A 13 7.87 -18.47 46.70
C PHE A 13 6.39 -18.84 46.79
N VAL A 14 6.03 -19.38 47.94
CA VAL A 14 4.74 -19.95 48.32
C VAL A 14 3.96 -18.91 49.14
N SER A 15 2.66 -18.75 48.84
CA SER A 15 1.50 -18.40 49.72
C SER A 15 1.63 -17.21 50.71
N ALA A 16 0.66 -16.35 51.01
CA ALA A 16 -0.79 -16.40 50.96
C ALA A 16 -1.29 -14.94 51.10
N CYS A 17 -2.31 -14.55 50.34
CA CYS A 17 -3.20 -13.44 50.75
C CYS A 17 -4.63 -13.88 50.41
N SER A 18 -5.38 -14.27 51.44
CA SER A 18 -6.83 -14.48 51.37
C SER A 18 -7.57 -13.15 51.17
N PRO A 19 -8.82 -13.19 50.68
CA PRO A 19 -9.55 -12.01 50.24
C PRO A 19 -10.24 -11.33 51.42
N GLU A 20 -10.04 -10.02 51.58
CA GLU A 20 -10.96 -9.17 52.33
C GLU A 20 -11.81 -8.38 51.34
N THR A 21 -13.08 -8.74 51.26
CA THR A 21 -14.13 -7.95 50.63
C THR A 21 -14.60 -6.88 51.60
N SER A 22 -14.50 -5.61 51.20
CA SER A 22 -15.38 -4.53 51.65
C SER A 22 -15.58 -3.54 50.49
N PRO A 23 -16.79 -2.99 50.27
CA PRO A 23 -17.24 -2.47 48.99
C PRO A 23 -16.97 -0.96 48.82
N GLU A 24 -17.27 -0.47 47.61
CA GLU A 24 -17.27 0.95 47.16
C GLU A 24 -15.88 1.43 46.68
N ASP A 25 -15.62 1.74 45.40
CA ASP A 25 -16.37 2.61 44.50
C ASP A 25 -16.11 2.20 43.02
N HIS A 26 -17.03 1.42 42.45
CA HIS A 26 -17.01 1.04 41.03
C HIS A 26 -17.78 2.09 40.19
N SER A 27 -17.24 3.28 40.02
CA SER A 27 -17.86 4.26 39.10
C SER A 27 -16.88 5.07 38.22
N LEU A 28 -15.57 5.06 38.51
CA LEU A 28 -14.62 5.96 37.82
C LEU A 28 -13.71 5.32 36.75
N THR A 29 -13.68 3.99 36.61
CA THR A 29 -12.78 3.29 35.66
C THR A 29 -13.40 3.03 34.28
N ARG A 30 -14.74 2.93 34.19
CA ARG A 30 -15.42 2.69 32.91
C ARG A 30 -15.32 3.91 32.00
N ASP A 31 -15.58 5.11 32.53
CA ASP A 31 -15.56 6.36 31.76
C ASP A 31 -14.17 6.75 31.22
N LYS A 32 -13.11 6.49 31.99
CA LYS A 32 -11.72 6.70 31.51
C LYS A 32 -11.38 5.77 30.35
N SER A 33 -11.75 4.48 30.44
CA SER A 33 -11.49 3.49 29.38
C SER A 33 -12.24 3.84 28.09
N THR A 34 -13.54 4.16 28.17
CA THR A 34 -14.34 4.55 26.99
C THR A 34 -13.86 5.87 26.37
N LYS A 35 -13.44 6.84 27.18
CA LYS A 35 -12.93 8.14 26.72
C LYS A 35 -11.53 8.03 26.10
N LEU A 36 -10.68 7.13 26.60
CA LEU A 36 -9.36 6.84 26.03
C LEU A 36 -9.49 6.08 24.71
N ASN A 37 -10.41 5.12 24.63
CA ASN A 37 -10.72 4.40 23.40
C ASN A 37 -11.30 5.33 22.32
N ARG A 38 -12.24 6.21 22.68
CA ARG A 38 -12.79 7.23 21.76
C ARG A 38 -11.72 8.22 21.28
N LYS A 39 -10.81 8.66 22.15
CA LYS A 39 -9.71 9.55 21.75
C LYS A 39 -8.71 8.86 20.82
N ALA A 40 -8.42 7.58 21.04
CA ALA A 40 -7.57 6.78 20.16
C ALA A 40 -8.22 6.53 18.80
N GLN A 41 -9.54 6.28 18.78
CA GLN A 41 -10.31 6.08 17.55
C GLN A 41 -10.41 7.37 16.73
N ASN A 42 -10.68 8.50 17.38
CA ASN A 42 -10.67 9.82 16.72
C ASN A 42 -9.28 10.20 16.20
N ALA A 43 -8.21 9.85 16.93
CA ALA A 43 -6.84 10.10 16.47
C ALA A 43 -6.51 9.28 15.21
N LYS A 44 -6.93 8.01 15.16
CA LYS A 44 -6.80 7.15 13.96
C LYS A 44 -7.58 7.71 12.78
N GLU A 45 -8.82 8.13 13.00
CA GLU A 45 -9.66 8.72 11.95
C GLU A 45 -9.07 10.03 11.40
N VAL A 46 -8.55 10.90 12.26
CA VAL A 46 -7.85 12.12 11.84
C VAL A 46 -6.57 11.79 11.06
N GLU A 47 -5.80 10.79 11.51
CA GLU A 47 -4.61 10.33 10.81
C GLU A 47 -4.93 9.74 9.43
N GLU A 48 -5.96 8.92 9.32
CA GLU A 48 -6.45 8.37 8.04
C GLU A 48 -6.92 9.49 7.10
N ASN A 49 -7.66 10.47 7.61
CA ASN A 49 -8.11 11.62 6.82
C ASN A 49 -6.93 12.47 6.31
N ILE A 50 -5.89 12.66 7.13
CA ILE A 50 -4.68 13.38 6.72
C ILE A 50 -3.92 12.58 5.64
N LYS A 51 -3.74 11.27 5.83
CA LYS A 51 -3.08 10.39 4.85
C LYS A 51 -3.82 10.39 3.52
N ASN A 52 -5.15 10.30 3.54
CA ASN A 52 -5.97 10.32 2.34
C ASN A 52 -5.89 11.69 1.64
N SER A 53 -5.91 12.79 2.41
CA SER A 53 -5.73 14.14 1.87
C SER A 53 -4.38 14.30 1.16
N TYR A 54 -3.28 13.84 1.77
CA TYR A 54 -1.95 13.90 1.15
C TYR A 54 -1.86 13.01 -0.09
N ALA A 55 -2.40 11.79 -0.03
CA ALA A 55 -2.45 10.88 -1.18
C ALA A 55 -3.23 11.49 -2.35
N ARG A 56 -4.34 12.19 -2.07
CA ARG A 56 -5.13 12.89 -3.08
C ARG A 56 -4.37 14.08 -3.69
N LEU A 57 -3.72 14.90 -2.86
CA LEU A 57 -2.88 15.99 -3.35
C LEU A 57 -1.69 15.50 -4.18
N ALA A 58 -1.10 14.36 -3.83
CA ALA A 58 -0.06 13.71 -4.63
C ALA A 58 -0.62 13.15 -5.95
N ALA A 59 -1.87 12.66 -5.95
CA ALA A 59 -2.53 12.17 -7.16
C ALA A 59 -2.87 13.27 -8.19
N GLU A 60 -2.93 14.54 -7.78
CA GLU A 60 -3.08 15.71 -8.66
C GLU A 60 -1.74 16.13 -9.30
N ARG A 61 -0.60 15.63 -8.81
CA ARG A 61 0.72 15.94 -9.34
C ARG A 61 1.05 14.98 -10.48
N THR A 62 0.90 15.46 -11.71
CA THR A 62 1.15 14.66 -12.92
C THR A 62 2.63 14.32 -13.15
N ASP A 63 3.52 15.06 -12.50
CA ASP A 63 4.97 14.98 -12.65
C ASP A 63 5.68 14.15 -11.58
N LEU A 64 4.95 13.68 -10.56
CA LEU A 64 5.50 12.88 -9.47
C LEU A 64 5.29 11.38 -9.73
N CYS A 65 6.35 10.61 -9.51
CA CYS A 65 6.34 9.15 -9.53
C CYS A 65 6.94 8.62 -8.22
N PRO A 66 6.46 7.48 -7.68
CA PRO A 66 5.47 6.56 -8.26
C PRO A 66 4.01 6.99 -8.00
N LYS A 67 3.06 6.40 -8.75
CA LYS A 67 1.63 6.72 -8.71
C LYS A 67 0.77 5.53 -8.28
N LEU A 68 -0.23 5.79 -7.45
CA LEU A 68 -1.20 4.78 -7.05
C LEU A 68 -2.39 4.77 -8.02
N ILE A 69 -2.72 3.61 -8.54
CA ILE A 69 -3.97 3.34 -9.26
C ILE A 69 -4.96 2.78 -8.25
N GLN A 70 -6.03 3.52 -8.00
CA GLN A 70 -7.18 3.05 -7.23
C GLN A 70 -8.34 2.87 -8.20
N GLU A 71 -8.98 1.71 -8.17
CA GLU A 71 -10.24 1.49 -8.88
C GLU A 71 -11.31 2.40 -8.28
N GLU A 72 -12.00 3.14 -9.14
CA GLU A 72 -13.24 3.80 -8.74
C GLU A 72 -14.35 2.76 -8.63
N VAL A 73 -15.26 2.95 -7.67
CA VAL A 73 -16.36 1.99 -7.46
C VAL A 73 -17.19 1.85 -8.74
N GLY A 74 -17.13 0.68 -9.36
CA GLY A 74 -17.86 0.37 -10.60
C GLY A 74 -17.11 0.67 -11.90
N SER A 75 -15.86 1.16 -11.85
CA SER A 75 -15.02 1.32 -13.04
C SER A 75 -13.93 0.26 -13.10
N GLN A 76 -13.88 -0.47 -14.22
CA GLN A 76 -12.80 -1.39 -14.57
C GLN A 76 -11.64 -0.69 -15.28
N VAL A 77 -11.82 0.58 -15.68
CA VAL A 77 -10.84 1.35 -16.44
C VAL A 77 -10.40 2.57 -15.63
N ILE A 78 -9.10 2.69 -15.42
CA ILE A 78 -8.47 3.85 -14.83
C ILE A 78 -7.71 4.59 -15.92
N GLU A 79 -8.22 5.76 -16.30
CA GLU A 79 -7.58 6.64 -17.28
C GLU A 79 -6.87 7.78 -16.57
N ARG A 80 -5.66 8.08 -17.03
CA ARG A 80 -4.83 9.19 -16.57
C ARG A 80 -4.38 9.97 -17.80
N THR A 81 -4.75 11.25 -17.85
CA THR A 81 -4.49 12.11 -19.01
C THR A 81 -3.45 13.18 -18.67
N LYS A 82 -2.59 13.54 -19.63
CA LYS A 82 -1.56 14.58 -19.51
C LYS A 82 -0.60 14.33 -18.35
N GLU A 83 -0.25 13.06 -18.15
CA GLU A 83 0.78 12.67 -17.20
C GLU A 83 2.16 13.10 -17.72
N VAL A 84 3.07 13.43 -16.81
CA VAL A 84 4.40 13.93 -17.18
C VAL A 84 5.47 13.00 -16.64
N MET A 85 6.32 12.48 -17.53
CA MET A 85 7.51 11.72 -17.17
C MET A 85 8.71 12.67 -17.13
N ILE A 86 9.18 13.02 -15.93
CA ILE A 86 10.41 13.80 -15.74
C ILE A 86 11.65 12.90 -15.86
N ASP A 87 11.65 11.77 -15.17
CA ASP A 87 12.74 10.79 -15.21
C ASP A 87 12.64 9.87 -16.43
N ASN A 88 13.42 8.79 -16.49
CA ASN A 88 13.36 7.83 -17.61
C ASN A 88 12.20 6.83 -17.49
N HIS A 89 11.50 6.82 -16.35
CA HIS A 89 10.35 5.97 -16.12
C HIS A 89 9.39 6.58 -15.10
N CYS A 90 8.17 6.05 -15.05
CA CYS A 90 7.21 6.29 -13.99
C CYS A 90 6.57 4.96 -13.59
N ASP A 91 6.58 4.66 -12.29
CA ASP A 91 5.98 3.46 -11.74
C ASP A 91 4.55 3.72 -11.28
N TYR A 92 3.66 2.81 -11.64
CA TYR A 92 2.26 2.77 -11.22
C TYR A 92 2.04 1.50 -10.41
N PHE A 93 1.46 1.63 -9.22
CA PHE A 93 1.15 0.48 -8.37
C PHE A 93 -0.35 0.30 -8.21
N LEU A 94 -0.78 -0.96 -8.16
CA LEU A 94 -2.17 -1.39 -8.04
C LEU A 94 -2.25 -2.70 -7.24
N TYR A 95 -3.45 -3.04 -6.77
CA TYR A 95 -3.73 -4.22 -5.95
C TYR A 95 -4.93 -5.00 -6.52
N PRO A 96 -4.76 -5.64 -7.70
CA PRO A 96 -5.82 -6.38 -8.36
C PRO A 96 -6.02 -7.74 -7.71
N ARG A 97 -7.24 -8.27 -7.78
CA ARG A 97 -7.62 -9.60 -7.26
C ARG A 97 -7.03 -10.71 -8.11
N SER A 98 -6.65 -11.81 -7.45
CA SER A 98 -6.26 -13.05 -8.14
C SER A 98 -7.39 -13.49 -9.07
N GLY A 99 -7.01 -13.88 -10.28
CA GLY A 99 -7.94 -14.20 -11.35
C GLY A 99 -8.34 -13.01 -12.22
N GLN A 100 -8.02 -11.76 -11.89
CA GLN A 100 -8.27 -10.63 -12.79
C GLN A 100 -7.23 -10.56 -13.91
N SER A 101 -7.53 -9.80 -14.96
CA SER A 101 -6.64 -9.49 -16.08
C SER A 101 -6.32 -8.00 -16.10
N ILE A 102 -5.04 -7.65 -16.22
CA ILE A 102 -4.55 -6.28 -16.36
C ILE A 102 -4.19 -6.02 -17.82
N SER A 103 -4.76 -4.98 -18.42
CA SER A 103 -4.36 -4.43 -19.71
C SER A 103 -3.83 -3.01 -19.52
N VAL A 104 -2.80 -2.63 -20.26
CA VAL A 104 -2.21 -1.29 -20.23
C VAL A 104 -2.11 -0.74 -21.64
N LYS A 105 -2.64 0.47 -21.85
CA LYS A 105 -2.53 1.21 -23.10
C LYS A 105 -1.90 2.58 -22.84
N VAL A 106 -0.90 2.93 -23.64
CA VAL A 106 -0.24 4.24 -23.61
C VAL A 106 -0.35 4.86 -25.00
N ASN A 107 -0.59 6.16 -25.07
CA ASN A 107 -0.79 6.87 -26.34
C ASN A 107 0.52 7.27 -27.06
N ASP A 108 1.69 6.96 -26.48
CA ASP A 108 3.00 7.30 -27.01
C ASP A 108 3.83 6.04 -27.28
N SER A 109 4.20 5.84 -28.55
CA SER A 109 5.01 4.69 -29.01
C SER A 109 6.45 4.68 -28.49
N GLN A 110 6.94 5.80 -27.95
CA GLN A 110 8.25 5.89 -27.31
C GLN A 110 8.21 5.42 -25.85
N ILE A 111 7.06 4.95 -25.35
CA ILE A 111 6.90 4.45 -23.99
C ILE A 111 6.62 2.96 -24.05
N GLU A 112 7.44 2.18 -23.35
CA GLU A 112 7.19 0.77 -23.10
C GLU A 112 6.47 0.59 -21.75
N ALA A 113 5.49 -0.30 -21.72
CA ALA A 113 4.75 -0.66 -20.50
C ALA A 113 5.13 -2.08 -20.07
N LEU A 114 5.71 -2.19 -18.88
CA LEU A 114 6.16 -3.45 -18.29
C LEU A 114 5.53 -3.67 -16.92
N LEU A 115 5.06 -4.86 -16.62
CA LEU A 115 4.93 -5.30 -15.23
C LEU A 115 6.33 -5.68 -14.72
N ILE A 116 6.73 -5.15 -13.58
CA ILE A 116 8.02 -5.45 -12.95
C ILE A 116 7.88 -6.16 -11.60
N VAL A 117 6.66 -6.18 -11.05
CA VAL A 117 6.29 -6.89 -9.82
C VAL A 117 4.88 -7.46 -10.00
N PRO A 118 4.61 -8.72 -9.62
CA PRO A 118 5.55 -9.67 -9.00
C PRO A 118 6.51 -10.33 -9.99
N MET A 119 6.14 -10.38 -11.26
CA MET A 119 6.91 -11.02 -12.33
C MET A 119 7.02 -10.09 -13.54
N MET A 120 8.13 -10.20 -14.28
CA MET A 120 8.31 -9.45 -15.52
C MET A 120 7.28 -9.87 -16.56
N HIS A 121 6.49 -8.92 -17.06
CA HIS A 121 5.57 -9.10 -18.17
C HIS A 121 5.60 -7.88 -19.08
N ASN A 122 5.64 -8.08 -20.40
CA ASN A 122 5.57 -6.99 -21.37
C ASN A 122 4.13 -6.86 -21.89
N PHE A 123 3.47 -5.73 -21.63
CA PHE A 123 2.09 -5.51 -22.07
C PHE A 123 1.94 -5.40 -23.59
N ALA A 124 3.04 -5.23 -24.34
CA ALA A 124 3.02 -5.38 -25.79
C ALA A 124 2.72 -6.82 -26.25
N ASN A 125 2.92 -7.81 -25.39
CA ASN A 125 2.62 -9.22 -25.65
C ASN A 125 1.19 -9.62 -25.24
N GLY A 126 0.37 -8.65 -24.81
CA GLY A 126 -1.00 -8.85 -24.36
C GLY A 126 -1.17 -8.67 -22.85
N ASP A 127 -2.35 -9.03 -22.38
CA ASP A 127 -2.78 -8.78 -21.00
C ASP A 127 -2.07 -9.70 -20.00
N TYR A 128 -1.96 -9.23 -18.75
CA TYR A 128 -1.40 -10.00 -17.65
C TYR A 128 -2.51 -10.63 -16.80
N LYS A 129 -2.51 -11.97 -16.66
CA LYS A 129 -3.39 -12.66 -15.73
C LYS A 129 -2.81 -12.63 -14.32
N VAL A 130 -3.54 -12.05 -13.39
CA VAL A 130 -3.16 -11.92 -11.99
C VAL A 130 -3.24 -13.27 -11.30
N ASP A 131 -2.13 -13.70 -10.72
CA ASP A 131 -1.97 -14.97 -10.02
C ASP A 131 -2.16 -14.82 -8.50
N SER A 132 -1.70 -13.70 -7.91
CA SER A 132 -1.87 -13.41 -6.48
C SER A 132 -2.51 -12.05 -6.18
N TYR A 133 -3.19 -11.93 -5.03
CA TYR A 133 -3.71 -10.66 -4.53
C TYR A 133 -2.61 -9.90 -3.79
N ASP A 134 -1.65 -9.37 -4.54
CA ASP A 134 -0.50 -8.63 -4.02
C ASP A 134 -0.28 -7.31 -4.77
N LYS A 135 0.71 -6.54 -4.31
CA LYS A 135 1.15 -5.33 -5.00
C LYS A 135 1.68 -5.68 -6.40
N HIS A 136 1.08 -5.08 -7.41
CA HIS A 136 1.56 -5.10 -8.77
C HIS A 136 2.19 -3.75 -9.10
N VAL A 137 3.27 -3.76 -9.88
CA VAL A 137 3.95 -2.53 -10.31
C VAL A 137 4.12 -2.54 -11.82
N ILE A 138 3.44 -1.60 -12.48
CA ILE A 138 3.55 -1.30 -13.90
C ILE A 138 4.56 -0.16 -14.04
N ARG A 139 5.67 -0.40 -14.75
CA ARG A 139 6.63 0.62 -15.13
C ARG A 139 6.34 1.08 -16.56
N LEU A 140 6.10 2.38 -16.71
CA LEU A 140 6.15 3.05 -18.00
C LEU A 140 7.55 3.62 -18.18
N ALA A 141 8.30 3.16 -19.17
CA ALA A 141 9.68 3.58 -19.41
C ALA A 141 9.87 4.15 -20.81
N TYR A 142 10.70 5.19 -20.94
CA TYR A 142 11.08 5.71 -22.25
C TYR A 142 11.95 4.69 -23.01
N ASN A 143 11.53 4.37 -24.22
CA ASN A 143 12.17 3.43 -25.14
C ASN A 143 12.28 4.02 -26.57
N GLY A 144 12.39 5.35 -26.69
CA GLY A 144 12.58 6.02 -27.97
C GLY A 144 14.03 5.94 -28.47
N ALA A 145 14.21 6.06 -29.80
CA ALA A 145 15.53 5.98 -30.43
C ALA A 145 16.43 7.20 -30.17
N THR A 146 15.86 8.31 -29.72
CA THR A 146 16.56 9.58 -29.47
C THR A 146 16.66 9.89 -27.98
N TYR A 147 17.23 11.04 -27.62
CA TYR A 147 17.23 11.48 -26.23
C TYR A 147 15.80 11.81 -25.76
N LYS A 148 15.44 11.36 -24.55
CA LYS A 148 14.13 11.65 -23.95
C LYS A 148 13.94 13.16 -23.76
N PRO A 149 12.79 13.74 -24.16
CA PRO A 149 12.43 15.10 -23.77
C PRO A 149 12.46 15.28 -22.24
N LYS A 150 12.84 16.47 -21.76
CA LYS A 150 12.85 16.78 -20.31
C LYS A 150 11.50 16.46 -19.66
N ASN A 151 10.43 16.89 -20.31
CA ASN A 151 9.06 16.59 -19.92
C ASN A 151 8.41 15.82 -21.06
N LEU A 152 8.25 14.52 -20.90
CA LEU A 152 7.49 13.70 -21.85
C LEU A 152 6.06 13.59 -21.34
N VAL A 153 5.09 14.08 -22.13
CA VAL A 153 3.66 14.08 -21.77
C VAL A 153 2.99 12.89 -22.43
N TYR A 154 2.19 12.14 -21.67
CA TYR A 154 1.50 10.95 -22.15
C TYR A 154 0.14 10.76 -21.46
N ASP A 155 -0.71 9.95 -22.09
CA ASP A 155 -1.93 9.42 -21.51
C ASP A 155 -1.77 7.90 -21.31
N VAL A 156 -2.29 7.39 -20.20
CA VAL A 156 -2.30 5.96 -19.91
C VAL A 156 -3.68 5.51 -19.46
N ALA A 157 -4.13 4.38 -20.00
CA ALA A 157 -5.31 3.66 -19.54
C ALA A 157 -4.88 2.29 -19.01
N VAL A 158 -5.26 2.00 -17.76
CA VAL A 158 -5.08 0.69 -17.14
C VAL A 158 -6.46 0.09 -16.92
N THR A 159 -6.67 -1.11 -17.47
CA THR A 159 -7.93 -1.84 -17.34
C THR A 159 -7.71 -3.07 -16.48
N VAL A 160 -8.54 -3.24 -15.45
CA VAL A 160 -8.61 -4.43 -14.61
C VAL A 160 -9.97 -5.09 -14.83
N SER A 161 -9.97 -6.31 -15.36
CA SER A 161 -11.19 -7.06 -15.72
C SER A 161 -11.18 -8.45 -15.08
N ASP A 162 -12.34 -9.07 -14.89
CA ASP A 162 -12.46 -10.42 -14.32
C ASP A 162 -12.25 -11.53 -15.37
#